data_AF-H9FLY9-F1
#
_entry.id   AF-H9FLY9-F1
#
_cell.length_a   1.000
_cell.length_b   1.000
_cell.length_c   1.000
_cell.angle_alpha   90.00
_cell.angle_beta   90.00
_cell.angle_gamma   90.00
#
_symmetry.space_group_name_H-M   'P 1'
#
loop_
_entity.id
_entity.type
_entity.pdbx_description
1 polymer ?
#
loop_
_entity_poly.entity_id
_entity_poly.type
_entity_poly.pdbx_seq_one_letter_code
_entity_poly.pdbx_strand_id
1 'polypeptide(L)'
;KLMEYFRNEDSNIDFMVACMQFINIVVHSVENMNFRVFLQYEFTHLGLDLYLERLRLTESDKLQVQIQAYLDNVFDVGALLEDTETKNAVLEHMEELQEQVALLTERLRDAENESMAKIAELEKQLSQARKELETLRERFSESTAMGASRRPPEPERAPPAAPTRPSALELKVEELEEKGLIRILRGPGDAVSIEILPVAVATPSGGDAPTPGVPTGSPSPDLAPAAEPAPG
;
A
#
# COMPACT_ATOMS: atom_id res chain seq x y z
N LYS A 1 9.05 60.78 1.42
CA LYS A 1 9.17 61.50 0.13
C LYS A 1 9.02 60.56 -1.07
N LEU A 2 9.84 59.50 -1.25
CA LEU A 2 9.65 58.57 -2.38
C LEU A 2 8.22 57.98 -2.45
N MET A 3 7.77 57.37 -1.36
CA MET A 3 6.42 56.77 -1.29
C MET A 3 5.28 57.78 -1.48
N GLU A 4 5.52 59.05 -1.18
CA GLU A 4 4.54 60.12 -1.40
C GLU A 4 4.44 60.46 -2.89
N TYR A 5 5.57 60.65 -3.57
CA TYR A 5 5.58 60.87 -5.01
C TYR A 5 5.03 59.68 -5.79
N PHE A 6 5.38 58.46 -5.39
CA PHE A 6 4.93 57.25 -6.06
C PHE A 6 3.42 57.00 -5.93
N ARG A 7 2.82 57.34 -4.77
CA ARG A 7 1.38 57.17 -4.54
C ARG A 7 0.49 58.23 -5.18
N ASN A 8 1.06 59.41 -5.43
CA ASN A 8 0.31 60.55 -5.94
C ASN A 8 0.46 60.72 -7.46
N GLU A 9 1.21 59.83 -8.12
CA GLU A 9 1.46 59.86 -9.55
C GLU A 9 0.65 58.78 -10.25
N ASP A 10 -0.26 59.19 -11.13
CA ASP A 10 -1.11 58.29 -11.94
C ASP A 10 -0.90 58.48 -13.46
N SER A 11 -0.12 59.49 -13.87
CA SER A 11 0.02 59.86 -15.29
C SER A 11 1.32 59.38 -15.93
N ASN A 12 2.42 59.39 -15.17
CA ASN A 12 3.73 59.04 -15.68
C ASN A 12 4.09 57.57 -15.37
N ILE A 13 3.76 56.68 -16.31
CA ILE A 13 4.00 55.23 -16.18
C ILE A 13 5.49 54.90 -16.06
N ASP A 14 6.36 55.53 -16.85
CA ASP A 14 7.80 55.24 -16.80
C ASP A 14 8.40 55.63 -15.43
N PHE A 15 7.91 56.70 -14.81
CA PHE A 15 8.26 57.05 -13.43
C PHE A 15 7.78 56.00 -12.42
N MET A 16 6.54 55.53 -12.54
CA MET A 16 6.01 54.48 -11.66
C MET A 16 6.79 53.17 -11.79
N VAL A 17 7.11 52.77 -13.02
CA VAL A 17 7.95 51.59 -13.33
C VAL A 17 9.32 51.73 -12.68
N ALA A 18 9.97 52.89 -12.83
CA ALA A 18 11.28 53.15 -12.23
C ALA A 18 11.23 53.16 -10.69
N CYS A 19 10.18 53.74 -10.09
CA CYS A 19 9.98 53.72 -8.64
C CYS A 19 9.80 52.29 -8.13
N MET A 20 8.96 51.51 -8.80
CA MET A 20 8.69 50.13 -8.43
C MET A 20 9.93 49.26 -8.53
N GLN A 21 10.68 49.40 -9.61
CA GLN A 21 11.96 48.71 -9.80
C GLN A 21 12.98 49.10 -8.72
N PHE A 22 13.08 50.40 -8.40
CA PHE A 22 13.98 50.87 -7.34
C PHE A 22 13.63 50.26 -5.98
N ILE A 23 12.34 50.26 -5.60
CA ILE A 23 11.88 49.65 -4.35
C ILE A 23 12.24 48.16 -4.34
N ASN A 24 11.97 47.44 -5.44
CA ASN A 24 12.28 46.03 -5.55
C ASN A 24 13.78 45.75 -5.34
N ILE A 25 14.66 46.55 -5.97
CA ILE A 25 16.11 46.42 -5.78
C ILE A 25 16.50 46.71 -4.33
N VAL A 26 16.04 47.82 -3.75
CA VAL A 26 16.43 48.21 -2.39
C VAL A 26 16.00 47.17 -1.36
N VAL A 27 14.79 46.63 -1.49
CA VAL A 27 14.27 45.65 -0.53
C VAL A 27 14.90 44.27 -0.77
N HIS A 28 14.95 43.79 -2.01
CA HIS A 28 15.20 42.37 -2.27
C HIS A 28 16.63 42.02 -2.69
N SER A 29 17.50 43.00 -2.96
CA SER A 29 18.91 42.73 -3.32
C SER A 29 19.85 42.55 -2.13
N VAL A 30 19.37 42.77 -0.89
CA VAL A 30 20.20 42.60 0.31
C VAL A 30 20.40 41.12 0.63
N GLU A 31 21.62 40.74 1.00
CA GLU A 31 21.99 39.34 1.28
C GLU A 31 21.38 38.83 2.60
N ASN A 32 21.29 39.70 3.61
CA ASN A 32 20.78 39.32 4.92
C ASN A 32 19.24 39.28 4.92
N MET A 33 18.67 38.09 5.10
CA MET A 33 17.22 37.89 5.06
C MET A 33 16.47 38.63 6.17
N ASN A 34 17.04 38.75 7.38
CA ASN A 34 16.41 39.53 8.45
C ASN A 34 16.36 41.02 8.10
N PHE A 35 17.44 41.53 7.47
CA PHE A 35 17.46 42.91 7.01
C PHE A 35 16.49 43.13 5.84
N ARG A 36 16.34 42.15 4.96
CA ARG A 36 15.34 42.17 3.88
C ARG A 36 13.92 42.26 4.42
N VAL A 37 13.56 41.40 5.39
CA VAL A 37 12.23 41.44 6.05
C VAL A 37 12.02 42.78 6.75
N PHE A 38 13.05 43.33 7.41
CA PHE A 38 12.99 44.66 8.00
C PHE A 38 12.69 45.76 6.96
N LEU A 39 13.42 45.77 5.83
CA LEU A 39 13.18 46.74 4.76
C LEU A 39 11.80 46.58 4.13
N GLN A 40 11.36 45.34 3.90
CA GLN A 40 10.03 45.04 3.41
C GLN A 40 8.97 45.62 4.35
N TYR A 41 9.09 45.36 5.64
CA TYR A 41 8.17 45.88 6.67
C TYR A 41 8.14 47.41 6.73
N GLU A 42 9.29 48.08 6.55
CA GLU A 42 9.33 49.54 6.46
C GLU A 42 8.48 50.07 5.30
N PHE A 43 8.54 49.43 4.13
CA PHE A 43 7.70 49.80 2.99
C PHE A 43 6.22 49.43 3.18
N THR A 44 5.93 48.29 3.82
CA THR A 44 4.57 47.92 4.27
C THR A 44 4.00 49.01 5.19
N HIS A 45 4.77 49.47 6.19
CA HIS A 45 4.37 50.53 7.11
C HIS A 45 4.17 51.88 6.43
N LEU A 46 4.97 52.17 5.40
CA LEU A 46 4.74 53.33 4.56
C LEU A 46 3.49 53.18 3.68
N GLY A 47 2.81 52.03 3.67
CA GLY A 47 1.57 51.78 2.93
C GLY A 47 1.77 51.32 1.50
N LEU A 48 2.91 50.69 1.19
CA LEU A 48 3.18 50.15 -0.15
C LEU A 48 2.20 49.02 -0.49
N ASP A 49 1.99 48.06 0.39
CA ASP A 49 1.19 46.86 0.10
C ASP A 49 -0.25 47.22 -0.27
N LEU A 50 -0.89 48.06 0.54
CA LEU A 50 -2.23 48.60 0.27
C LEU A 50 -2.28 49.38 -1.05
N TYR A 51 -1.18 50.04 -1.43
CA TYR A 51 -1.11 50.75 -2.71
C TYR A 51 -0.98 49.79 -3.89
N LEU A 52 -0.13 48.77 -3.77
CA LEU A 52 0.06 47.73 -4.79
C LEU A 52 -1.21 46.92 -5.02
N GLU A 53 -2.01 46.66 -3.99
CA GLU A 53 -3.34 46.05 -4.14
C GLU A 53 -4.23 46.83 -5.11
N ARG A 54 -4.21 48.17 -5.05
CA ARG A 54 -4.96 49.01 -6.00
C ARG A 54 -4.32 48.99 -7.39
N LEU A 55 -2.98 49.03 -7.46
CA LEU A 55 -2.25 49.02 -8.72
C LEU A 55 -2.24 47.66 -9.44
N ARG A 56 -2.68 46.57 -8.80
CA ARG A 56 -2.86 45.26 -9.45
C ARG A 56 -3.82 45.31 -10.64
N LEU A 57 -4.69 46.31 -10.71
CA LEU A 57 -5.66 46.52 -11.79
C LEU A 57 -5.16 47.52 -12.87
N THR A 58 -3.87 47.87 -12.86
CA THR A 58 -3.30 48.75 -13.88
C THR A 58 -3.41 48.13 -15.28
N GLU A 59 -3.73 48.95 -16.28
CA GLU A 59 -3.73 48.54 -17.70
C GLU A 59 -2.32 48.50 -18.31
N SER A 60 -1.30 48.94 -17.56
CA SER A 60 0.08 49.00 -18.04
C SER A 60 0.83 47.69 -17.80
N ASP A 61 1.10 46.94 -18.87
CA ASP A 61 1.91 45.71 -18.83
C ASP A 61 3.29 45.94 -18.18
N LYS A 62 3.94 47.07 -18.52
CA LYS A 62 5.27 47.40 -17.99
C LYS A 62 5.25 47.54 -16.47
N LEU A 63 4.23 48.23 -15.94
CA LEU A 63 4.08 48.42 -14.50
C LEU A 63 3.65 47.13 -13.82
N GLN A 64 2.74 46.37 -14.43
CA GLN A 64 2.28 45.08 -13.91
C GLN A 64 3.44 44.09 -13.74
N VAL A 65 4.37 44.02 -14.70
CA VAL A 65 5.57 43.18 -14.59
C VAL A 65 6.45 43.58 -13.40
N GLN A 66 6.63 44.88 -13.14
CA GLN A 66 7.43 45.32 -11.98
C GLN A 66 6.73 45.05 -10.66
N ILE A 67 5.40 45.23 -10.60
CA ILE A 67 4.60 44.92 -9.42
C ILE A 67 4.68 43.42 -9.12
N GLN A 68 4.50 42.57 -10.13
CA GLN A 68 4.56 41.13 -9.95
C GLN A 68 5.95 40.68 -9.50
N ALA A 69 7.01 41.21 -10.11
CA ALA A 69 8.38 40.90 -9.73
C ALA A 69 8.71 41.27 -8.27
N TYR A 70 8.06 42.30 -7.72
CA TYR A 70 8.16 42.59 -6.29
C TYR A 70 7.37 41.60 -5.44
N LEU A 71 6.11 41.35 -5.80
CA LEU A 71 5.22 40.45 -5.06
C LEU A 71 5.76 39.01 -4.99
N ASP A 72 6.39 38.52 -6.06
CA ASP A 72 7.04 37.20 -6.08
C ASP A 72 8.23 37.12 -5.11
N ASN A 73 8.81 38.26 -4.74
CA ASN A 73 9.94 38.36 -3.82
C ASN A 73 9.54 38.72 -2.38
N VAL A 74 8.26 38.93 -2.10
CA VAL A 74 7.79 39.23 -0.73
C VAL A 74 8.02 38.01 0.18
N PHE A 75 8.58 38.28 1.36
CA PHE A 75 8.74 37.28 2.41
C PHE A 75 7.54 37.27 3.34
N ASP A 76 6.83 36.14 3.41
CA ASP A 76 5.81 35.85 4.41
C ASP A 76 6.39 34.95 5.50
N VAL A 77 6.85 35.57 6.59
CA VAL A 77 7.44 34.83 7.71
C VAL A 77 6.41 33.94 8.40
N GLY A 78 5.13 34.35 8.41
CA GLY A 78 4.05 33.56 9.03
C GLY A 78 3.85 32.25 8.29
N ALA A 79 3.66 32.32 6.97
CA ALA A 79 3.52 31.14 6.12
C ALA A 79 4.75 30.21 6.22
N LEU A 80 5.97 30.76 6.25
CA LEU A 80 7.20 29.96 6.41
C LEU A 80 7.27 29.22 7.75
N LEU A 81 6.76 29.81 8.83
CA LEU A 81 6.70 29.16 10.14
C LEU A 81 5.65 28.05 10.16
N GLU A 82 4.45 28.31 9.62
CA GLU A 82 3.39 27.29 9.49
C GLU A 82 3.85 26.09 8.64
N ASP A 83 4.56 26.34 7.54
CA ASP A 83 5.17 25.29 6.71
C ASP A 83 6.22 24.49 7.49
N THR A 84 7.00 25.15 8.34
CA THR A 84 8.02 24.51 9.18
C THR A 84 7.37 23.63 10.25
N GLU A 85 6.31 24.10 10.90
CA GLU A 85 5.53 23.32 11.86
C GLU A 85 4.90 22.10 11.19
N THR A 86 4.30 22.28 10.02
CA THR A 86 3.73 21.18 9.22
C THR A 86 4.80 20.16 8.84
N LYS A 87 5.97 20.63 8.40
CA LYS A 87 7.10 19.75 8.06
C LYS A 87 7.56 18.94 9.28
N ASN A 88 7.63 19.55 10.46
CA ASN A 88 8.02 18.84 11.68
C ASN A 88 7.02 17.75 12.04
N ALA A 89 5.71 18.03 11.97
CA ALA A 89 4.68 17.02 12.22
C ALA A 89 4.77 15.83 11.24
N VAL A 90 5.09 16.09 9.97
CA VAL A 90 5.31 15.02 8.98
C VAL A 90 6.57 14.20 9.31
N LEU A 91 7.65 14.85 9.78
CA LEU A 91 8.86 14.15 10.20
C LEU A 91 8.61 13.25 11.41
N GLU A 92 7.86 13.72 12.41
CA GLU A 92 7.45 12.90 13.57
C GLU A 92 6.66 11.67 13.13
N HIS A 93 5.66 11.83 12.25
CA HIS A 93 4.89 10.70 11.72
C HIS A 93 5.76 9.74 10.87
N MET A 94 6.77 10.27 10.16
CA MET A 94 7.73 9.44 9.42
C MET A 94 8.60 8.61 10.37
N GLU A 95 9.03 9.18 11.50
CA GLU A 95 9.78 8.47 12.54
C GLU A 95 8.94 7.36 13.17
N GLU A 96 7.68 7.65 13.53
CA GLU A 96 6.74 6.64 14.04
C GLU A 96 6.56 5.47 13.06
N LEU A 97 6.44 5.76 11.76
CA LEU A 97 6.31 4.73 10.74
C LEU A 97 7.60 3.90 10.59
N GLN A 98 8.77 4.54 10.69
CA GLN A 98 10.06 3.84 10.68
C GLN A 98 10.19 2.89 11.87
N GLU A 99 9.77 3.32 13.06
CA GLU A 99 9.73 2.47 14.26
C GLU A 99 8.77 1.27 14.08
N GLN A 100 7.58 1.50 13.52
CA GLN A 100 6.63 0.43 13.23
C GLN A 100 7.19 -0.59 12.24
N VAL A 101 7.85 -0.13 11.18
CA VAL A 101 8.51 -1.02 10.21
C VAL A 101 9.61 -1.84 10.87
N ALA A 102 10.44 -1.21 11.71
CA ALA A 102 11.49 -1.91 12.45
C ALA A 102 10.92 -3.00 13.36
N LEU A 103 9.89 -2.67 14.14
CA LEU A 103 9.20 -3.61 15.03
C LEU A 103 8.55 -4.76 14.28
N LEU A 104 7.86 -4.48 13.17
CA LEU A 104 7.24 -5.51 12.35
C LEU A 104 8.28 -6.42 11.68
N THR A 105 9.42 -5.86 11.27
CA THR A 105 10.54 -6.62 10.70
C THR A 105 11.15 -7.56 11.73
N GLU A 106 11.34 -7.10 12.97
CA GLU A 106 11.81 -7.95 14.07
C GLU A 106 10.83 -9.09 14.37
N ARG A 107 9.53 -8.77 14.52
CA ARG A 107 8.48 -9.79 14.73
C ARG A 107 8.40 -10.81 13.60
N LEU A 108 8.55 -10.37 12.35
CA LEU A 108 8.58 -11.26 11.20
C LEU A 108 9.77 -12.23 11.31
N ARG A 109 10.95 -11.71 11.63
CA ARG A 109 12.16 -12.52 11.79
C ARG A 109 12.02 -13.53 12.94
N ASP A 110 11.41 -13.14 14.05
CA ASP A 110 11.12 -14.06 15.16
C ASP A 110 10.17 -15.18 14.75
N ALA A 111 9.07 -14.84 14.04
CA ALA A 111 8.13 -15.82 13.53
C ALA A 111 8.76 -16.78 12.50
N GLU A 112 9.65 -16.28 11.64
CA GLU A 112 10.42 -17.10 10.70
C GLU A 112 11.35 -18.08 11.44
N ASN A 113 12.03 -17.62 12.50
CA ASN A 113 12.89 -18.46 13.34
C ASN A 113 12.10 -19.53 14.08
N GLU A 114 10.95 -19.18 14.66
CA GLU A 114 10.04 -20.14 15.33
C GLU A 114 9.52 -21.19 14.35
N SER A 115 9.11 -20.78 13.16
CA SER A 115 8.68 -21.68 12.09
C SER A 115 9.80 -22.64 11.68
N MET A 116 11.02 -22.13 11.48
CA MET A 116 12.20 -22.94 11.16
C MET A 116 12.51 -23.97 12.27
N ALA A 117 12.46 -23.55 13.53
CA ALA A 117 12.66 -24.45 14.67
C ALA A 117 11.58 -25.54 14.72
N LYS A 118 10.32 -25.18 14.41
CA LYS A 118 9.22 -26.14 14.36
C LYS A 118 9.37 -27.14 13.22
N ILE A 119 9.81 -26.69 12.05
CA ILE A 119 10.12 -27.55 10.90
C ILE A 119 11.21 -28.56 11.29
N ALA A 120 12.32 -28.09 11.87
CA ALA A 120 13.42 -28.97 12.27
C ALA A 120 12.99 -30.03 13.30
N GLU A 121 12.15 -29.66 14.27
CA GLU A 121 11.61 -30.61 15.25
C GLU A 121 10.68 -31.65 14.59
N LEU A 122 9.81 -31.22 13.67
CA LEU A 122 8.93 -32.13 12.92
C LEU A 122 9.73 -33.07 12.01
N GLU A 123 10.76 -32.57 11.32
CA GLU A 123 11.67 -33.38 10.50
C GLU A 123 12.39 -34.43 11.36
N LYS A 124 12.84 -34.06 12.56
CA LYS A 124 13.45 -34.98 13.51
C LYS A 124 12.47 -36.07 13.94
N GLN A 125 11.24 -35.72 14.33
CA GLN A 125 10.20 -36.68 14.71
C GLN A 125 9.87 -37.64 13.56
N LEU A 126 9.75 -37.11 12.34
CA LEU A 126 9.49 -37.89 11.14
C LEU A 126 10.64 -38.87 10.86
N SER A 127 11.89 -38.41 10.97
CA SER A 127 13.07 -39.26 10.80
C SER A 127 13.13 -40.39 11.84
N GLN A 128 12.74 -40.11 13.09
CA GLN A 128 12.69 -41.09 14.17
C GLN A 128 11.59 -42.13 13.94
N ALA A 129 10.37 -41.68 13.57
CA ALA A 129 9.26 -42.58 13.25
C ALA A 129 9.57 -43.49 12.06
N ARG A 130 10.26 -42.99 11.03
CA ARG A 130 10.75 -43.81 9.90
C ARG A 130 11.74 -44.88 10.35
N LYS A 131 12.70 -44.54 11.22
CA LYS A 131 13.64 -45.51 11.79
C LYS A 131 12.92 -46.57 12.60
N GLU A 132 11.97 -46.19 13.45
CA GLU A 132 11.19 -47.13 14.24
C GLU A 132 10.37 -48.10 13.37
N LEU A 133 9.72 -47.59 12.31
CA LEU A 133 9.02 -48.41 11.33
C LEU A 133 9.95 -49.43 10.65
N GLU A 134 11.15 -49.01 10.25
CA GLU A 134 12.12 -49.93 9.64
C GLU A 134 12.55 -51.03 10.62
N THR A 135 12.87 -50.68 11.87
CA THR A 135 13.24 -51.69 12.89
C THR A 135 12.11 -52.66 13.22
N LEU A 136 10.85 -52.23 13.19
CA LEU A 136 9.69 -53.10 13.38
C LEU A 136 9.50 -54.03 12.18
N ARG A 137 9.72 -53.52 10.96
CA ARG A 137 9.65 -54.29 9.72
C ARG A 137 10.73 -55.37 9.65
N GLU A 138 11.96 -55.04 10.04
CA GLU A 138 13.06 -55.99 10.16
C GLU A 138 12.72 -57.10 11.16
N ARG A 139 12.29 -56.74 12.38
CA ARG A 139 11.87 -57.73 13.40
C ARG A 139 10.72 -58.63 12.96
N PHE A 140 9.74 -58.07 12.24
CA PHE A 140 8.63 -58.85 11.69
C PHE A 140 9.11 -59.79 10.57
N SER A 141 10.01 -59.31 9.71
CA SER A 141 10.60 -60.12 8.62
C SER A 141 11.46 -61.25 9.18
N GLU A 142 12.28 -61.00 10.20
CA GLU A 142 13.07 -62.01 10.91
C GLU A 142 12.17 -63.04 11.61
N SER A 143 11.11 -62.60 12.28
CA SER A 143 10.13 -63.51 12.91
C SER A 143 9.37 -64.35 11.88
N THR A 144 9.04 -63.76 10.73
CA THR A 144 8.37 -64.47 9.61
C THR A 144 9.33 -65.44 8.93
N ALA A 145 10.61 -65.08 8.75
CA ALA A 145 11.64 -65.97 8.22
C ALA A 145 11.90 -67.16 9.13
N MET A 146 11.88 -66.98 10.46
CA MET A 146 11.92 -68.09 11.43
C MET A 146 10.64 -68.95 11.41
N GLY A 147 9.47 -68.37 11.07
CA GLY A 147 8.21 -69.10 10.89
C GLY A 147 8.04 -69.80 9.53
N ALA A 148 8.75 -69.36 8.50
CA ALA A 148 8.61 -69.83 7.11
C ALA A 148 9.30 -71.18 6.80
N SER A 149 9.99 -71.81 7.77
CA SER A 149 10.50 -73.19 7.63
C SER A 149 9.39 -74.25 7.64
N ARG A 150 8.11 -73.87 7.88
CA ARG A 150 6.96 -74.77 7.74
C ARG A 150 6.05 -74.36 6.56
N ARG A 151 6.40 -74.93 5.39
CA ARG A 151 5.52 -75.35 4.29
C ARG A 151 4.87 -74.22 3.44
N PRO A 152 4.92 -74.30 2.09
CA PRO A 152 4.19 -73.37 1.23
C PRO A 152 2.70 -73.76 1.14
N PRO A 153 1.74 -72.82 1.09
CA PRO A 153 0.38 -73.12 0.70
C PRO A 153 0.19 -72.93 -0.81
N GLU A 154 -0.51 -73.89 -1.40
CA GLU A 154 -1.02 -73.93 -2.78
C GLU A 154 -2.06 -72.82 -3.06
N PRO A 155 -2.34 -72.49 -4.33
CA PRO A 155 -3.28 -71.45 -4.68
C PRO A 155 -4.72 -71.99 -4.63
N GLU A 156 -5.41 -71.78 -3.50
CA GLU A 156 -6.83 -72.14 -3.37
C GLU A 156 -7.73 -70.94 -3.70
N ARG A 157 -8.44 -71.11 -4.82
CA ARG A 157 -9.70 -70.47 -5.25
C ARG A 157 -10.24 -69.30 -4.42
N ALA A 158 -10.35 -68.16 -5.10
CA ALA A 158 -11.14 -67.00 -4.68
C ALA A 158 -12.58 -67.39 -4.26
N PRO A 159 -13.03 -67.02 -3.04
CA PRO A 159 -14.44 -67.07 -2.65
C PRO A 159 -15.23 -65.91 -3.26
N PRO A 160 -16.56 -66.04 -3.42
CA PRO A 160 -17.39 -65.00 -4.02
C PRO A 160 -17.38 -63.73 -3.16
N ALA A 161 -17.42 -62.58 -3.84
CA ALA A 161 -17.45 -61.27 -3.22
C ALA A 161 -18.53 -61.18 -2.14
N ALA A 162 -18.11 -60.96 -0.89
CA ALA A 162 -18.98 -60.56 0.20
C ALA A 162 -19.61 -59.18 -0.12
N PRO A 163 -20.83 -58.89 0.36
CA PRO A 163 -21.42 -57.57 0.18
C PRO A 163 -20.48 -56.52 0.78
N THR A 164 -20.02 -55.59 -0.07
CA THR A 164 -19.15 -54.48 0.28
C THR A 164 -19.83 -53.67 1.38
N ARG A 165 -19.39 -53.82 2.63
CA ARG A 165 -19.81 -52.92 3.71
C ARG A 165 -19.29 -51.53 3.37
N PRO A 166 -20.12 -50.47 3.46
CA PRO A 166 -19.65 -49.12 3.21
C PRO A 166 -18.50 -48.81 4.17
N SER A 167 -17.40 -48.34 3.61
CA SER A 167 -16.23 -47.88 4.33
C SER A 167 -16.58 -46.66 5.18
N ALA A 168 -15.82 -46.42 6.25
CA ALA A 168 -16.04 -45.27 7.12
C ALA A 168 -15.99 -43.92 6.38
N LEU A 169 -15.27 -43.87 5.25
CA LEU A 169 -15.20 -42.72 4.37
C LEU A 169 -16.50 -42.51 3.58
N GLU A 170 -17.11 -43.58 3.06
CA GLU A 170 -18.40 -43.49 2.35
C GLU A 170 -19.51 -42.97 3.27
N LEU A 171 -19.57 -43.43 4.52
CA LEU A 171 -20.53 -42.92 5.52
C LEU A 171 -20.31 -41.43 5.84
N LYS A 172 -19.04 -40.99 5.90
CA LYS A 172 -18.70 -39.59 6.20
C LYS A 172 -19.04 -38.66 5.03
N VAL A 173 -18.86 -39.14 3.81
CA VAL A 173 -19.20 -38.42 2.59
C VAL A 173 -20.72 -38.29 2.46
N GLU A 174 -21.48 -39.35 2.73
CA GLU A 174 -22.96 -39.32 2.75
C GLU A 174 -23.50 -38.35 3.82
N GLU A 175 -22.91 -38.35 5.02
CA GLU A 175 -23.28 -37.40 6.10
C GLU A 175 -23.03 -35.93 5.70
N LEU A 176 -21.94 -35.64 4.99
CA LEU A 176 -21.61 -34.28 4.54
C LEU A 176 -22.50 -33.82 3.38
N GLU A 177 -22.92 -34.75 2.51
CA GLU A 177 -23.88 -34.50 1.43
C GLU A 177 -25.30 -34.27 1.98
N GLU A 178 -25.76 -35.08 2.96
CA GLU A 178 -27.05 -34.90 3.64
C GLU A 178 -27.13 -33.54 4.36
N LYS A 179 -26.01 -33.08 4.93
CA LYS A 179 -25.91 -31.76 5.56
C LYS A 179 -25.76 -30.60 4.56
N GLY A 180 -25.73 -30.88 3.26
CA GLY A 180 -25.57 -29.87 2.21
C GLY A 180 -24.24 -29.12 2.24
N LEU A 181 -23.20 -29.72 2.84
CA LEU A 181 -21.87 -29.13 2.96
C LEU A 181 -20.99 -29.42 1.74
N ILE A 182 -21.28 -30.53 1.05
CA ILE A 182 -20.59 -30.93 -0.16
C ILE A 182 -21.59 -31.45 -1.19
N ARG A 183 -21.22 -31.39 -2.47
CA ARG A 183 -21.94 -32.02 -3.58
C ARG A 183 -20.99 -32.88 -4.40
N ILE A 184 -21.39 -34.12 -4.66
CA ILE A 184 -20.59 -35.07 -5.44
C ILE A 184 -21.08 -35.04 -6.89
N LEU A 185 -20.19 -34.70 -7.83
CA LEU A 185 -20.44 -34.71 -9.26
C LEU A 185 -19.67 -35.86 -9.90
N ARG A 186 -20.37 -36.75 -10.61
CA ARG A 186 -19.75 -37.84 -11.37
C ARG A 186 -19.61 -37.43 -12.83
N GLY A 187 -18.37 -37.21 -13.27
CA GLY A 187 -18.02 -36.89 -14.65
C GLY A 187 -17.93 -38.13 -15.55
N PRO A 188 -17.73 -37.95 -16.87
CA PRO A 188 -17.50 -39.06 -17.79
C PRO A 188 -16.19 -39.78 -17.44
N GLY A 189 -16.23 -41.12 -17.32
CA GLY A 189 -15.03 -41.94 -17.12
C GLY A 189 -14.60 -42.15 -15.65
N ASP A 190 -15.56 -42.29 -14.74
CA ASP A 190 -15.33 -42.60 -13.30
C ASP A 190 -14.62 -41.49 -12.49
N ALA A 191 -14.48 -40.30 -13.06
CA ALA A 191 -13.99 -39.12 -12.35
C ALA A 191 -15.06 -38.62 -11.36
N VAL A 192 -14.71 -38.57 -10.08
CA VAL A 192 -15.56 -38.02 -9.01
C VAL A 192 -14.99 -36.67 -8.57
N SER A 193 -15.79 -35.62 -8.65
CA SER A 193 -15.45 -34.27 -8.19
C SER A 193 -16.30 -33.89 -6.98
N ILE A 194 -15.67 -33.39 -5.91
CA ILE A 194 -16.35 -32.97 -4.68
C ILE A 194 -16.30 -31.44 -4.61
N GLU A 195 -17.47 -30.81 -4.65
CA GLU A 195 -17.62 -29.36 -4.52
C GLU A 195 -18.03 -29.00 -3.08
N ILE A 196 -17.33 -28.07 -2.44
CA ILE A 196 -17.59 -27.65 -1.05
C ILE A 196 -18.53 -26.43 -1.09
N LEU A 197 -19.70 -26.54 -0.45
CA LEU A 197 -20.70 -25.49 -0.39
C LEU A 197 -20.43 -24.56 0.82
N PRO A 198 -20.40 -23.23 0.64
CA PRO A 198 -20.14 -22.29 1.73
C PRO A 198 -21.32 -22.22 2.70
N VAL A 199 -21.06 -22.46 3.98
CA VAL A 199 -22.05 -22.34 5.06
C VAL A 199 -22.21 -20.87 5.43
N ALA A 200 -23.40 -20.33 5.23
CA ALA A 200 -23.77 -19.03 5.79
C ALA A 200 -23.90 -19.15 7.31
N VAL A 201 -22.87 -18.75 8.05
CA VAL A 201 -22.94 -18.59 9.50
C VAL A 201 -23.83 -17.39 9.78
N ALA A 202 -25.06 -17.64 10.23
CA ALA A 202 -25.96 -16.60 10.72
C ALA A 202 -25.41 -16.03 12.04
N THR A 203 -24.72 -14.90 11.97
CA THR A 203 -24.51 -14.00 13.11
C THR A 203 -25.79 -13.20 13.36
N PRO A 204 -26.37 -13.19 14.57
CA PRO A 204 -27.44 -12.27 14.90
C PRO A 204 -26.83 -10.94 15.38
N SER A 205 -27.28 -9.83 14.78
CA SER A 205 -27.51 -8.51 15.40
C SER A 205 -26.92 -7.33 14.62
N GLY A 206 -27.83 -6.46 14.13
CA GLY A 206 -27.69 -5.01 14.25
C GLY A 206 -27.34 -4.21 12.99
N GLY A 207 -28.39 -3.81 12.25
CA GLY A 207 -28.57 -2.50 11.60
C GLY A 207 -27.43 -1.85 10.81
N ASP A 208 -27.53 -1.84 9.47
CA ASP A 208 -28.04 -0.70 8.68
C ASP A 208 -28.04 -1.06 7.18
N ALA A 209 -29.09 -0.64 6.47
CA ALA A 209 -29.18 -0.70 5.01
C ALA A 209 -28.41 0.50 4.37
N PRO A 210 -28.15 0.60 3.05
CA PRO A 210 -28.72 -0.15 1.93
C PRO A 210 -27.73 -0.62 0.82
N THR A 211 -28.28 -1.42 -0.10
CA THR A 211 -27.79 -1.93 -1.40
C THR A 211 -26.72 -1.13 -2.15
N PRO A 212 -25.85 -1.84 -2.92
CA PRO A 212 -25.60 -1.44 -4.30
C PRO A 212 -25.68 -2.60 -5.31
N GLY A 213 -26.33 -2.32 -6.44
CA GLY A 213 -26.35 -3.15 -7.65
C GLY A 213 -25.00 -3.17 -8.38
N VAL A 214 -24.83 -4.22 -9.18
CA VAL A 214 -23.67 -4.58 -10.00
C VAL A 214 -23.71 -3.83 -11.37
N PRO A 215 -22.77 -4.03 -12.32
CA PRO A 215 -21.56 -3.24 -12.59
C PRO A 215 -21.55 -2.59 -13.99
N THR A 216 -20.64 -1.65 -14.26
CA THR A 216 -20.12 -1.43 -15.62
C THR A 216 -18.83 -0.60 -15.61
N GLY A 217 -17.83 -1.05 -16.36
CA GLY A 217 -16.92 -0.16 -17.10
C GLY A 217 -15.50 0.01 -16.56
N SER A 218 -14.59 -0.85 -17.02
CA SER A 218 -13.15 -0.61 -17.03
C SER A 218 -12.77 0.63 -17.85
N PRO A 219 -11.62 1.26 -17.57
CA PRO A 219 -10.75 1.75 -18.64
C PRO A 219 -9.33 1.17 -18.52
N SER A 220 -8.80 0.73 -19.66
CA SER A 220 -7.42 0.32 -19.88
C SER A 220 -6.44 1.51 -19.76
N PRO A 221 -5.14 1.27 -19.50
CA PRO A 221 -4.11 2.30 -19.51
C PRO A 221 -3.65 2.58 -20.95
N ASP A 222 -3.59 3.86 -21.30
CA ASP A 222 -3.17 4.34 -22.62
C ASP A 222 -1.64 4.43 -22.73
N LEU A 223 -1.13 4.05 -23.90
CA LEU A 223 0.27 3.95 -24.28
C LEU A 223 0.85 5.32 -24.66
N ALA A 224 2.10 5.56 -24.29
CA ALA A 224 2.90 6.72 -24.69
C ALA A 224 3.14 6.77 -26.23
N PRO A 225 3.23 7.96 -26.84
CA PRO A 225 3.52 8.07 -28.27
C PRO A 225 5.02 7.98 -28.56
N ALA A 226 5.35 7.18 -29.59
CA ALA A 226 6.66 7.06 -30.18
C ALA A 226 7.02 8.28 -31.04
N ALA A 227 8.28 8.71 -30.98
CA ALA A 227 8.86 9.72 -31.87
C ALA A 227 9.28 9.08 -33.21
N GLU A 228 8.92 9.73 -34.32
CA GLU A 228 9.36 9.39 -35.68
C GLU A 228 10.85 9.73 -35.94
N PRO A 229 11.52 9.03 -36.87
CA PRO A 229 12.83 9.41 -37.37
C PRO A 229 12.72 10.41 -38.54
N ALA A 230 13.61 11.40 -38.56
CA ALA A 230 13.74 12.36 -39.67
C ALA A 230 14.45 11.73 -40.89
N PRO A 231 14.11 12.15 -42.13
CA PRO A 231 14.95 11.96 -43.30
C PRO A 231 15.69 13.26 -43.69
N GLY A 232 16.97 13.15 -44.06
CA GLY A 232 17.73 14.21 -44.75
C GLY A 232 18.85 14.84 -43.95
#